data_AF-A0A960SYP3-F1
#
_entry.id   AF-A0A960SYP3-F1
#
_cell.length_a   1.000
_cell.length_b   1.000
_cell.length_c   1.000
_cell.angle_alpha   90.00
_cell.angle_beta   90.00
_cell.angle_gamma   90.00
#
_symmetry.space_group_name_H-M   'P 1'
#
loop_
_entity.id
_entity.type
_entity.pdbx_description
1 polymer ?
#
loop_
_entity_poly.entity_id
_entity_poly.type
_entity_poly.pdbx_seq_one_letter_code
_entity_poly.pdbx_strand_id
1 'polypeptide(L)' 'MTTISLKIPDDLAARLDLAARERRTSRSVLFREALEEKLDEIANTKAPSLFERSADLCGAGESGIGDLASHPRHLDGFGT' A
#
# COMPACT_ATOMS: atom_id res chain seq x y z
N MET A 1 3.48 19.05 -7.22
CA MET A 1 4.76 18.39 -7.54
C MET A 1 5.78 18.81 -6.50
N THR A 2 6.47 17.86 -5.89
CA THR A 2 7.52 18.13 -4.90
C THR A 2 8.85 17.70 -5.50
N THR A 3 9.85 18.56 -5.48
CA THR A 3 11.17 18.26 -6.02
C THR A 3 11.98 17.51 -4.96
N ILE A 4 12.43 16.31 -5.31
CA ILE A 4 13.36 15.53 -4.49
C ILE A 4 14.74 15.56 -5.14
N SER A 5 15.78 15.74 -4.35
CA SER A 5 17.17 15.61 -4.80
C SER A 5 17.76 14.37 -4.14
N LEU A 6 18.16 13.40 -4.96
CA LEU A 6 18.76 12.15 -4.50
C LEU A 6 20.08 11.92 -5.24
N LYS A 7 21.06 11.37 -4.51
CA LYS A 7 22.30 10.93 -5.13
C LYS A 7 22.07 9.57 -5.77
N ILE A 8 22.40 9.45 -7.05
CA ILE A 8 22.37 8.20 -7.79
C ILE A 8 23.79 7.87 -8.29
N PRO A 9 24.16 6.59 -8.37
CA PRO A 9 25.40 6.19 -9.04
C PRO A 9 25.41 6.64 -10.50
N ASP A 10 26.59 7.02 -11.00
CA ASP A 10 26.74 7.53 -12.37
C ASP A 10 26.32 6.49 -13.44
N ASP A 11 26.57 5.20 -13.18
CA ASP A 11 26.10 4.10 -14.04
C ASP A 11 24.57 4.07 -14.16
N LEU A 12 23.87 4.26 -13.04
CA LEU A 12 22.42 4.27 -13.01
C LEU A 12 21.86 5.49 -13.76
N ALA A 13 22.52 6.64 -13.63
CA ALA A 13 22.18 7.84 -14.37
C ALA A 13 22.33 7.63 -15.89
N ALA A 14 23.43 7.02 -16.33
CA ALA A 14 23.66 6.72 -17.74
C ALA A 14 22.61 5.75 -18.32
N ARG A 15 22.23 4.72 -17.56
CA ARG A 15 21.16 3.79 -17.95
C ARG A 15 19.79 4.46 -18.03
N LEU A 16 19.49 5.36 -17.10
CA LEU A 16 18.28 6.19 -17.13
C LEU A 16 18.23 7.10 -18.36
N ASP A 17 19.35 7.74 -18.72
CA ASP A 17 19.46 8.59 -19.91
C ASP A 17 19.26 7.79 -21.20
N LEU A 18 19.81 6.57 -21.28
CA LEU A 18 19.61 5.69 -22.43
C LEU A 18 18.14 5.28 -22.56
N ALA A 19 17.52 4.82 -21.47
CA ALA A 19 16.11 4.44 -21.46
C ALA A 19 15.17 5.62 -21.80
N ALA A 20 15.49 6.83 -21.33
CA ALA A 20 14.75 8.06 -21.66
C ALA A 20 14.83 8.39 -23.15
N ARG A 21 16.01 8.23 -23.76
CA ARG A 21 16.20 8.45 -25.20
C ARG A 21 15.42 7.44 -26.04
N GLU A 22 15.45 6.16 -25.67
CA GLU A 22 14.73 5.10 -26.39
C GLU A 22 13.22 5.31 -26.34
N ARG A 23 12.68 5.68 -25.17
CA ARG A 23 11.25 5.95 -24.98
C ARG A 23 10.81 7.34 -25.42
N ARG A 24 11.74 8.23 -25.82
CA ARG A 24 11.50 9.66 -26.11
C ARG A 24 10.78 10.40 -24.96
N THR A 25 11.05 10.01 -23.72
CA THR A 25 10.49 10.65 -22.53
C THR A 25 11.58 11.38 -21.75
N SER A 26 11.20 12.11 -20.69
CA SER A 26 12.16 12.74 -19.79
C SER A 26 12.57 11.77 -18.68
N ARG A 27 13.79 11.93 -18.16
CA ARG A 27 14.28 11.20 -16.98
C ARG A 27 13.31 11.25 -15.80
N SER A 28 12.70 12.42 -15.57
CA SER A 28 11.77 12.63 -14.45
C SER A 28 10.44 11.88 -14.62
N VAL A 29 10.02 11.63 -15.87
CA VAL A 29 8.82 10.81 -16.16
C VAL A 29 9.14 9.35 -15.90
N LEU A 30 10.23 8.83 -16.46
CA LEU A 30 10.64 7.45 -16.23
C LEU A 30 10.90 7.13 -14.76
N PHE A 31 11.55 8.05 -14.05
CA PHE A 31 11.80 7.87 -12.62
C PHE A 31 10.50 7.85 -11.81
N ARG A 32 9.52 8.68 -12.19
CA ARG A 32 8.21 8.68 -11.53
C ARG A 32 7.45 7.40 -11.80
N GLU A 33 7.35 6.98 -13.06
CA GLU A 33 6.67 5.74 -13.45
C GLU A 33 7.27 4.53 -12.73
N ALA A 34 8.60 4.39 -12.73
CA ALA A 34 9.27 3.29 -12.05
C ALA A 34 9.09 3.33 -10.52
N LEU A 35 9.02 4.53 -9.93
CA LEU A 35 8.77 4.69 -8.49
C LEU A 35 7.33 4.33 -8.13
N GLU A 36 6.36 4.78 -8.92
CA GLU A 36 4.94 4.45 -8.74
C GLU A 36 4.73 2.94 -8.87
N GLU A 37 5.24 2.30 -9.93
CA GLU A 37 5.16 0.86 -10.13
C GLU A 37 5.76 0.08 -8.96
N LYS A 38 6.92 0.49 -8.44
CA LYS A 38 7.54 -0.15 -7.28
C LYS A 38 6.73 0.04 -5.99
N LEU A 39 6.16 1.23 -5.78
CA LEU A 39 5.31 1.48 -4.61
C LEU A 39 4.02 0.67 -4.68
N ASP A 40 3.43 0.53 -5.86
CA ASP A 40 2.25 -0.31 -6.08
C ASP A 40 2.58 -1.80 -5.89
N GLU A 41 3.73 -2.29 -6.38
CA GLU A 41 4.20 -3.65 -6.09
C GLU A 41 4.39 -3.90 -4.59
N ILE A 42 4.99 -2.95 -3.87
CA ILE A 42 5.19 -3.05 -2.41
C ILE A 42 3.83 -3.07 -1.70
N ALA A 43 2.91 -2.19 -2.10
CA ALA A 43 1.56 -2.13 -1.55
C ALA A 43 0.76 -3.41 -1.82
N ASN A 44 0.88 -3.99 -3.02
CA ASN A 44 0.20 -5.22 -3.39
C ASN A 44 0.82 -6.46 -2.73
N THR A 45 2.14 -6.48 -2.52
CA THR A 45 2.82 -7.58 -1.81
C THR A 45 2.41 -7.61 -0.34
N LYS A 46 2.15 -6.45 0.25
CA LYS A 46 1.55 -6.34 1.57
C LYS A 46 0.03 -6.47 1.43
N ALA A 47 -0.45 -7.68 1.14
CA ALA A 47 -1.88 -7.98 1.18
C ALA A 47 -2.44 -7.38 2.49
N PRO A 48 -3.35 -6.40 2.42
CA PRO A 48 -3.76 -5.66 3.60
C PRO A 48 -4.30 -6.68 4.59
N SER A 49 -3.82 -6.58 5.83
CA SER A 49 -4.24 -7.48 6.89
C SER A 49 -5.76 -7.45 7.01
N LEU A 50 -6.37 -8.55 7.48
CA LEU A 50 -7.82 -8.57 7.73
C LEU A 50 -8.27 -7.36 8.57
N PHE A 51 -7.42 -6.93 9.50
CA PHE A 51 -7.60 -5.72 10.30
C PHE A 51 -7.68 -4.43 9.45
N GLU A 52 -6.73 -4.21 8.54
CA GLU A 52 -6.74 -3.03 7.65
C GLU A 52 -7.95 -3.03 6.71
N ARG A 53 -8.41 -4.22 6.28
CA ARG A 53 -9.60 -4.38 5.43
C ARG A 53 -10.94 -4.22 6.14
N SER A 54 -10.98 -4.41 7.46
CA SER A 54 -12.21 -4.34 8.25
C SER A 54 -12.27 -3.13 9.17
N ALA A 55 -11.29 -2.22 9.08
CA ALA A 55 -11.18 -1.07 9.98
C ALA A 55 -12.39 -0.11 9.85
N ASP A 56 -12.94 0.02 8.65
CA ASP A 56 -14.15 0.78 8.34
C ASP A 56 -15.45 0.07 8.81
N LEU A 57 -15.40 -1.25 8.96
CA LEU A 57 -16.52 -2.06 9.46
C LEU A 57 -16.57 -2.11 11.00
N CYS A 58 -15.46 -1.80 11.67
CA CYS A 58 -15.39 -1.70 13.13
C CYS A 58 -16.28 -0.55 13.64
N GLY A 59 -17.47 -0.90 14.14
CA GLY A 59 -18.43 0.05 14.67
C GLY A 59 -19.50 0.54 13.67
N ALA A 60 -19.52 0.00 12.46
CA ALA A 60 -20.55 0.32 11.44
C ALA A 60 -21.92 -0.32 11.72
N GLY A 61 -22.02 -1.24 12.70
CA GLY A 61 -23.27 -1.87 13.09
C GLY A 61 -24.06 -1.04 14.09
N GLU A 62 -25.28 -0.63 13.73
CA GLU A 62 -26.27 0.02 14.63
C GLU A 62 -26.91 -0.96 15.66
N SER A 63 -26.21 -2.02 16.04
CA SER A 63 -26.78 -3.10 16.85
C SER A 63 -26.71 -2.78 18.33
N GLY A 64 -27.80 -2.21 18.86
CA GLY A 64 -28.00 -1.84 20.27
C GLY A 64 -28.12 -2.99 21.27
N ILE A 65 -27.26 -4.01 21.19
CA ILE A 65 -27.08 -5.00 22.25
C ILE A 65 -25.67 -4.85 22.79
N GLY A 66 -25.57 -4.42 24.06
CA GLY A 66 -24.30 -4.21 24.73
C GLY A 66 -23.52 -5.52 24.88
N ASP A 67 -22.26 -5.47 24.43
CA ASP A 67 -21.19 -6.42 24.70
C ASP A 67 -21.53 -7.91 24.48
N LEU A 68 -21.39 -8.36 23.23
CA LEU A 68 -21.49 -9.77 22.84
C LEU A 68 -20.15 -10.52 22.99
N ALA A 69 -19.03 -9.81 23.16
CA ALA A 69 -17.69 -10.40 23.11
C ALA A 69 -17.08 -10.66 24.49
N SER A 70 -17.41 -9.84 25.50
CA SER A 70 -16.78 -9.92 26.83
C SER A 70 -17.61 -10.70 27.85
N HIS A 71 -18.87 -11.02 27.54
CA HIS A 71 -19.76 -11.78 28.40
C HIS A 71 -19.71 -13.30 28.07
N PRO A 72 -19.22 -14.15 28.99
CA PRO A 72 -19.01 -15.58 28.75
C PRO A 72 -20.27 -16.34 28.29
N ARG A 73 -21.45 -15.91 28.76
CA ARG A 73 -22.77 -16.45 28.36
C ARG A 73 -23.07 -16.34 26.86
N HIS A 74 -22.35 -15.48 26.13
CA HIS A 74 -22.53 -15.28 24.69
C HIS A 74 -21.52 -16.08 23.85
N LEU A 75 -20.57 -16.76 24.50
CA LEU A 75 -19.55 -17.58 23.86
C LEU A 75 -19.82 -19.09 23.98
N ASP A 76 -20.90 -19.48 24.65
CA ASP A 76 -21.31 -20.89 24.75
C ASP A 76 -21.57 -21.47 23.34
N GLY A 77 -20.74 -22.45 22.95
CA GLY A 77 -20.81 -23.11 21.64
C GLY A 77 -20.04 -22.40 20.51
N PHE A 78 -19.28 -21.34 20.80
CA PHE A 78 -18.45 -20.69 19.78
C PHE A 78 -17.19 -21.52 19.49
N GLY A 79 -17.08 -22.06 18.27
CA GLY A 79 -15.92 -22.84 17.82
C GLY A 79 -16.01 -24.36 18.01
N THR A 80 -17.20 -24.87 18.38
CA THR A 80 -17.54 -26.30 18.35
C THR A 80 -18.35 -26.70 17.13
#